data_AF-A0A6A0AGQ0-F1
#
_entry.id   AF-A0A6A0AGQ0-F1
#
_cell.length_a   1.000
_cell.length_b   1.000
_cell.length_c   1.000
_cell.angle_alpha   90.00
_cell.angle_beta   90.00
_cell.angle_gamma   90.00
#
_symmetry.space_group_name_H-M   'P 1'
#
loop_
_entity.id
_entity.type
_entity.pdbx_description
1 polymer ?
#
loop_
_entity_poly.entity_id
_entity_poly.type
_entity_poly.pdbx_seq_one_letter_code
_entity_poly.pdbx_strand_id
1 'polypeptide(L)'
;MLLWVAVQMLLRRLYARHGPVVPAVAKGVEEYKRQALQAGRSESGLQADLDPFLDRFFLSRIALRFLVGHHIALYEQSVKPEGQRRMDRIGMIHTKCSPLQVVSDAVDDAREVCIRTRGDAPDVNVIGSPALTFP
;
A
#
# COMPACT_ATOMS: atom_id res chain seq x y z
N MET A 1 -21.83 21.84 2.94
CA MET A 1 -20.44 22.11 2.48
C MET A 1 -19.41 22.04 3.62
N LEU A 2 -19.60 22.74 4.74
CA LEU A 2 -18.66 22.75 5.88
C LEU A 2 -18.40 21.37 6.53
N LEU A 3 -19.45 20.57 6.74
CA LEU A 3 -19.34 19.23 7.32
C LEU A 3 -18.47 18.28 6.45
N TRP A 4 -18.65 18.34 5.13
CA TRP A 4 -17.88 17.53 4.19
C TRP A 4 -16.39 17.89 4.23
N VAL A 5 -16.06 19.19 4.22
CA VAL A 5 -14.67 19.66 4.32
C VAL A 5 -14.03 19.22 5.65
N ALA A 6 -14.77 19.32 6.76
CA ALA A 6 -14.29 18.88 8.07
C ALA A 6 -13.99 17.37 8.11
N VAL A 7 -14.87 16.54 7.55
CA VAL A 7 -14.66 15.08 7.43
C VAL A 7 -13.42 14.78 6.58
N GLN A 8 -13.23 15.47 5.46
CA GLN A 8 -12.06 15.30 4.61
C GLN A 8 -10.76 15.63 5.34
N MET A 9 -10.72 16.74 6.08
CA MET A 9 -9.56 17.13 6.88
C MET A 9 -9.25 16.11 7.98
N LEU A 10 -10.28 15.56 8.64
CA LEU A 10 -10.12 14.50 9.62
C LEU A 10 -9.51 13.24 8.99
N LEU A 11 -10.07 12.80 7.85
CA LEU A 11 -9.62 11.60 7.15
C LEU A 11 -8.18 11.72 6.63
N ARG A 12 -7.79 12.88 6.09
CA ARG A 12 -6.38 13.14 5.69
C ARG A 12 -5.43 13.05 6.87
N ARG A 13 -5.78 13.66 8.01
CA ARG A 13 -4.98 13.59 9.24
C ARG A 13 -4.85 12.13 9.73
N LEU A 14 -5.94 11.37 9.71
CA LEU A 14 -5.93 9.97 10.07
C LEU A 14 -5.03 9.14 9.13
N TYR A 15 -5.16 9.34 7.83
CA TYR A 15 -4.39 8.63 6.80
C TYR A 15 -2.89 8.86 6.94
N ALA A 16 -2.48 10.11 7.17
CA ALA A 16 -1.09 10.50 7.40
C ALA A 16 -0.55 9.96 8.72
N ARG A 17 -1.30 10.11 9.82
CA ARG A 17 -0.92 9.61 11.15
C ARG A 17 -0.63 8.10 11.15
N HIS A 18 -1.36 7.33 10.35
CA HIS A 18 -1.18 5.86 10.28
C HIS A 18 -0.16 5.41 9.22
N GLY A 19 0.56 6.34 8.58
CA GLY A 19 1.67 6.06 7.68
C GLY A 19 2.72 5.09 8.26
N PRO A 20 3.31 5.37 9.43
CA PRO A 20 4.42 4.58 9.99
C PRO A 20 3.99 3.29 10.72
N VAL A 21 2.73 2.87 10.62
CA VAL A 21 2.23 1.70 11.38
C VAL A 21 2.96 0.41 11.02
N VAL A 22 3.30 0.17 9.74
CA VAL A 22 4.01 -1.06 9.32
C VAL A 22 5.38 -1.17 10.00
N PRO A 23 6.30 -0.19 9.89
CA PRO A 23 7.59 -0.27 10.57
C PRO A 23 7.47 -0.26 12.10
N ALA A 24 6.48 0.43 12.67
CA ALA A 24 6.26 0.42 14.12
C ALA A 24 5.83 -0.97 14.62
N VAL A 25 4.92 -1.65 13.92
CA VAL A 25 4.50 -3.02 14.24
C VAL A 25 5.65 -4.00 14.01
N ALA A 26 6.40 -3.87 12.92
CA ALA A 26 7.56 -4.72 12.66
C ALA A 26 8.58 -4.67 13.81
N LYS A 27 8.92 -3.45 14.27
CA LYS A 27 9.80 -3.27 15.43
C LYS A 27 9.22 -3.88 16.72
N GLY A 28 7.91 -3.75 16.93
CA GLY A 28 7.23 -4.37 18.07
C GLY A 28 7.26 -5.90 18.03
N VAL A 29 7.07 -6.49 16.85
CA VAL A 29 7.13 -7.94 16.64
C VAL A 29 8.56 -8.47 16.83
N GLU A 30 9.57 -7.75 16.32
CA GLU A 30 10.98 -8.10 16.51
C GLU A 30 11.32 -8.15 18.00
N GLU A 31 10.96 -7.11 18.76
CA GLU A 31 11.21 -7.04 20.19
C GLU A 31 10.44 -8.13 20.97
N TYR A 32 9.19 -8.38 20.60
CA TYR A 32 8.39 -9.46 21.19
C TYR A 32 9.00 -10.84 20.93
N LYS A 33 9.40 -11.13 19.68
CA LYS A 33 10.06 -12.39 19.32
C LYS A 33 11.34 -12.58 20.13
N ARG A 34 12.18 -11.54 20.23
CA ARG A 34 13.43 -11.56 21.00
C ARG A 34 13.19 -11.95 22.47
N GLN A 35 12.23 -11.31 23.12
CA GLN A 35 11.90 -11.58 24.53
C GLN A 35 11.28 -12.97 24.72
N ALA A 36 10.38 -13.39 23.82
CA ALA A 36 9.70 -14.68 23.96
C ALA A 36 10.63 -15.88 23.70
N LEU A 37 11.58 -15.76 22.78
CA LEU A 37 12.63 -16.76 22.57
C LEU A 37 13.56 -16.85 23.78
N GLN A 38 13.94 -15.72 24.38
CA GLN A 38 14.72 -15.69 25.63
C GLN A 38 13.97 -16.33 26.81
N ALA A 39 12.64 -16.24 26.81
CA ALA A 39 11.77 -16.90 27.79
C ALA A 39 11.49 -18.38 27.49
N GLY A 40 12.14 -18.97 26.47
CA GLY A 40 12.04 -20.39 26.16
C GLY A 40 10.85 -20.80 25.27
N ARG A 41 10.13 -19.85 24.65
CA ARG A 41 9.15 -20.20 23.62
C ARG A 41 9.86 -20.69 22.36
N SER A 42 9.25 -21.64 21.66
CA SER A 42 9.75 -22.08 20.35
C SER A 42 9.41 -21.07 19.25
N GLU A 43 10.27 -20.99 18.24
CA GLU A 43 10.03 -20.17 17.06
C GLU A 43 8.75 -20.58 16.32
N SER A 44 8.51 -21.88 16.20
CA SER A 44 7.28 -22.42 15.58
C SER A 44 6.02 -22.02 16.33
N GLY A 45 6.06 -22.00 17.67
CA GLY A 45 4.92 -21.57 18.49
C GLY A 45 4.64 -20.07 18.34
N LEU A 46 5.70 -19.25 18.28
CA LEU A 46 5.56 -17.82 18.04
C LEU A 46 5.00 -17.53 16.64
N GLN A 47 5.45 -18.27 15.63
CA GLN A 47 4.95 -18.09 14.28
C GLN A 47 3.46 -18.46 14.15
N ALA A 48 3.05 -19.58 14.77
CA ALA A 48 1.65 -19.99 14.80
C ALA A 48 0.72 -18.94 15.44
N ASP A 49 1.23 -18.15 16.40
CA ASP A 49 0.48 -17.07 17.04
C ASP A 49 0.51 -15.76 16.21
N LEU A 50 1.67 -15.41 15.66
CA LEU A 50 1.90 -14.12 15.01
C LEU A 50 1.33 -14.04 13.60
N ASP A 51 1.50 -15.07 12.77
CA ASP A 51 1.08 -15.05 11.36
C ASP A 51 -0.43 -14.74 11.21
N PRO A 52 -1.36 -15.47 11.87
CA PRO A 52 -2.79 -15.18 11.72
C PRO A 52 -3.22 -13.85 12.34
N PHE A 53 -2.46 -13.33 13.31
CA PHE A 53 -2.68 -11.99 13.86
C PHE A 53 -2.26 -10.92 12.86
N LEU A 54 -1.05 -11.03 12.30
CA LEU A 54 -0.49 -10.08 11.36
C LEU A 54 -1.28 -10.04 10.05
N ASP A 55 -1.74 -11.19 9.55
CA ASP A 55 -2.61 -11.25 8.37
C ASP A 55 -3.90 -10.47 8.59
N ARG A 56 -4.60 -10.73 9.71
CA ARG A 56 -5.85 -10.00 10.03
C ARG A 56 -5.61 -8.51 10.23
N PHE A 57 -4.54 -8.16 10.94
CA PHE A 57 -4.19 -6.77 11.20
C PHE A 57 -3.88 -6.02 9.89
N PHE A 58 -3.01 -6.57 9.04
CA PHE A 58 -2.59 -5.91 7.83
C PHE A 58 -3.67 -5.90 6.74
N LEU A 59 -4.49 -6.95 6.62
CA LEU A 59 -5.65 -6.93 5.73
C LEU A 59 -6.68 -5.88 6.17
N SER A 60 -7.01 -5.81 7.46
CA SER A 60 -7.90 -4.77 8.00
C SER A 60 -7.34 -3.37 7.72
N ARG A 61 -6.02 -3.17 7.90
CA ARG A 61 -5.35 -1.90 7.60
C ARG A 61 -5.38 -1.57 6.11
N ILE A 62 -5.14 -2.53 5.22
CA ILE A 62 -5.21 -2.35 3.77
C ILE A 62 -6.62 -1.90 3.39
N ALA A 63 -7.66 -2.58 3.89
CA ALA A 63 -9.05 -2.21 3.64
C ALA A 63 -9.38 -0.79 4.13
N LEU A 64 -8.98 -0.44 5.36
CA LEU A 64 -9.21 0.90 5.90
C LEU A 64 -8.48 1.99 5.10
N ARG A 65 -7.21 1.76 4.75
CA ARG A 65 -6.44 2.69 3.90
C ARG A 65 -7.05 2.82 2.51
N PHE A 66 -7.58 1.73 1.96
CA PHE A 66 -8.28 1.76 0.69
C PHE A 66 -9.54 2.62 0.76
N LEU A 67 -10.43 2.37 1.72
CA LEU A 67 -11.68 3.13 1.86
C LEU A 67 -11.45 4.61 2.12
N VAL A 68 -10.54 4.94 3.06
CA VAL A 68 -10.20 6.33 3.38
C VAL A 68 -9.52 7.02 2.20
N GLY A 69 -8.54 6.36 1.57
CA GLY A 69 -7.84 6.90 0.40
C GLY A 69 -8.77 7.11 -0.79
N HIS A 70 -9.70 6.18 -1.02
CA HIS A 70 -10.70 6.28 -2.08
C HIS A 70 -11.62 7.48 -1.87
N HIS A 71 -12.10 7.67 -0.65
CA HIS A 71 -12.93 8.82 -0.29
C HIS A 71 -12.19 10.17 -0.46
N ILE A 72 -10.91 10.23 -0.07
CA ILE A 72 -10.06 11.41 -0.28
C ILE A 72 -9.88 11.69 -1.78
N ALA A 73 -9.57 10.65 -2.57
CA ALA A 73 -9.34 10.76 -4.01
C ALA A 73 -10.59 11.21 -4.78
N LEU A 74 -11.77 10.68 -4.44
CA LEU A 74 -13.04 11.12 -5.03
C LEU A 74 -13.32 12.59 -4.75
N TYR A 75 -13.02 13.05 -3.54
CA TYR A 75 -13.18 14.46 -3.20
C TYR A 75 -12.20 15.35 -3.96
N GLU A 76 -10.93 14.95 -4.07
CA GLU A 76 -9.95 15.68 -4.89
C GLU A 76 -10.37 15.76 -6.36
N GLN A 77 -10.99 14.71 -6.88
CA GLN A 77 -11.54 14.70 -8.24
C GLN A 77 -12.75 15.64 -8.38
N SER A 78 -13.64 15.70 -7.38
CA SER A 78 -14.85 16.53 -7.45
C SER A 78 -14.57 18.03 -7.38
N VAL A 79 -13.51 18.45 -6.68
CA VAL A 79 -13.12 19.87 -6.60
C VAL A 79 -12.24 20.33 -7.77
N LYS A 80 -11.70 19.42 -8.57
CA LYS A 80 -10.90 19.77 -9.76
C LYS A 80 -11.80 20.31 -10.89
N PRO A 81 -11.34 21.34 -11.64
CA PRO A 81 -11.99 21.76 -12.87
C PRO A 81 -12.10 20.60 -13.87
N GLU A 82 -13.14 20.61 -14.70
CA GLU A 82 -13.48 19.51 -15.61
C GLU A 82 -12.32 19.08 -16.52
N GLY A 83 -11.53 20.03 -17.03
CA GLY A 83 -10.34 19.77 -17.85
C GLY A 83 -9.11 19.23 -17.12
N GLN A 84 -9.14 19.10 -15.79
CA GLN A 84 -8.02 18.59 -14.97
C GLN A 84 -8.34 17.26 -14.27
N ARG A 85 -9.54 16.71 -14.51
CA ARG A 85 -9.94 15.42 -13.93
C ARG A 85 -9.33 14.29 -14.73
N ARG A 86 -8.77 13.32 -14.02
CA ARG A 86 -8.33 12.04 -14.60
C ARG A 86 -9.57 11.21 -14.90
N MET A 87 -9.88 11.02 -16.18
CA MET A 87 -11.08 10.31 -16.64
C MET A 87 -10.94 8.78 -16.57
N ASP A 88 -9.72 8.30 -16.43
CA ASP A 88 -9.33 6.89 -16.28
C ASP A 88 -9.39 6.39 -14.83
N ARG A 89 -9.90 7.20 -13.88
CA ARG A 89 -9.93 6.85 -12.46
C ARG A 89 -11.22 7.24 -11.76
N ILE A 90 -11.69 6.35 -10.90
CA ILE A 90 -12.77 6.61 -9.94
C ILE A 90 -12.17 6.48 -8.53
N GLY A 91 -11.88 7.61 -7.90
CA GLY A 91 -11.08 7.63 -6.67
C GLY A 91 -9.71 7.00 -6.91
N MET A 92 -9.43 5.88 -6.22
CA MET A 92 -8.20 5.10 -6.38
C MET A 92 -8.30 3.93 -7.37
N ILE A 93 -9.48 3.68 -7.95
CA ILE A 93 -9.69 2.59 -8.92
C ILE A 93 -9.37 3.10 -10.32
N HIS A 94 -8.56 2.35 -11.06
CA HIS A 94 -8.17 2.66 -12.42
C HIS A 94 -9.07 1.92 -13.41
N THR A 95 -9.82 2.65 -14.24
CA THR A 95 -10.87 2.08 -15.11
C THR A 95 -10.37 1.52 -16.44
N LYS A 96 -9.05 1.60 -16.69
CA LYS A 96 -8.36 1.07 -17.87
C LYS A 96 -6.98 0.52 -17.50
N CYS A 97 -6.91 -0.29 -16.45
CA CYS A 97 -5.65 -0.74 -15.85
C CYS A 97 -4.88 -1.65 -16.81
N SER A 98 -3.68 -1.24 -17.22
CA SER A 98 -2.74 -2.09 -17.98
C SER A 98 -1.80 -2.82 -17.01
N PRO A 99 -1.87 -4.16 -16.90
CA PRO A 99 -0.92 -4.91 -16.08
C PRO A 99 0.52 -4.73 -16.53
N LEU A 100 0.75 -4.56 -17.84
CA LEU A 100 2.09 -4.30 -18.37
C LEU A 100 2.67 -3.01 -17.78
N GLN A 101 1.87 -1.94 -17.74
CA GLN A 101 2.29 -0.68 -17.14
C GLN A 101 2.57 -0.84 -15.64
N VAL A 102 1.67 -1.47 -14.88
CA VAL A 102 1.85 -1.70 -13.43
C VAL A 102 3.12 -2.49 -13.14
N VAL A 103 3.40 -3.54 -13.92
CA VAL A 103 4.62 -4.34 -13.78
C VAL A 103 5.85 -3.53 -14.16
N SER A 104 5.79 -2.74 -15.24
CA SER A 104 6.92 -1.91 -15.69
C SER A 104 7.29 -0.87 -14.63
N ASP A 105 6.31 -0.16 -14.08
CA ASP A 105 6.51 0.81 -13.00
C ASP A 105 7.16 0.13 -11.76
N ALA A 106 6.69 -1.06 -11.38
CA ALA A 106 7.26 -1.81 -10.25
C ALA A 106 8.69 -2.33 -10.52
N VAL A 107 8.99 -2.71 -11.77
CA VAL A 107 10.33 -3.11 -12.21
C VAL A 107 11.29 -1.93 -12.12
N ASP A 108 10.86 -0.74 -12.57
CA ASP A 108 11.68 0.46 -12.51
C ASP A 108 11.97 0.89 -11.07
N ASP A 109 10.96 0.87 -10.19
CA ASP A 109 11.14 1.12 -8.76
C ASP A 109 12.15 0.14 -8.13
N ALA A 110 12.03 -1.16 -8.43
CA ALA A 110 12.94 -2.19 -7.92
C ALA A 110 14.36 -2.04 -8.48
N ARG A 111 14.48 -1.73 -9.78
CA ARG A 111 15.75 -1.48 -10.47
C ARG A 111 16.50 -0.32 -9.81
N GLU A 112 15.82 0.78 -9.48
CA GLU A 112 16.44 1.91 -8.78
C GLU A 112 17.03 1.49 -7.44
N VAL A 113 16.30 0.72 -6.64
CA VAL A 113 16.77 0.21 -5.34
C VAL A 113 17.97 -0.73 -5.52
N CYS A 114 17.92 -1.64 -6.49
CA CYS A 114 19.00 -2.57 -6.79
C CYS A 114 20.27 -1.85 -7.23
N ILE A 115 20.19 -0.92 -8.19
CA ILE A 115 21.34 -0.14 -8.65
C ILE A 115 21.93 0.66 -7.49
N ARG A 116 21.10 1.32 -6.68
CA ARG A 116 21.57 2.09 -5.52
C ARG A 116 22.29 1.24 -4.48
N THR A 117 21.84 0.01 -4.24
CA THR A 117 22.36 -0.83 -3.15
C THR A 117 23.44 -1.82 -3.59
N ARG A 118 23.48 -2.19 -4.87
CA ARG A 118 24.33 -3.24 -5.42
C ARG A 118 25.13 -2.82 -6.65
N GLY A 119 24.90 -1.61 -7.18
CA GLY A 119 25.60 -1.07 -8.35
C GLY A 119 25.08 -1.57 -9.70
N ASP A 120 24.14 -2.52 -9.70
CA ASP A 120 23.56 -3.10 -10.91
C ASP A 120 22.14 -3.66 -10.64
N ALA A 121 21.40 -3.96 -11.69
CA ALA A 121 20.09 -4.60 -11.64
C ALA A 121 19.84 -5.49 -12.86
N PRO A 122 19.26 -6.69 -12.67
CA PRO A 122 19.02 -7.62 -13.77
C PRO A 122 18.05 -7.06 -14.81
N ASP A 123 18.17 -7.54 -16.04
CA ASP A 123 17.17 -7.30 -17.08
C ASP A 123 15.90 -8.10 -16.78
N VAL A 124 14.74 -7.45 -16.97
CA VAL A 124 13.43 -8.07 -16.76
C VAL A 124 12.69 -8.09 -18.08
N ASN A 125 12.33 -9.30 -18.53
CA ASN A 125 11.52 -9.49 -19.72
C ASN A 125 10.07 -9.82 -19.32
N VAL A 126 9.13 -8.96 -19.68
CA VAL A 126 7.70 -9.17 -19.39
C VAL A 126 7.06 -9.91 -20.56
N ILE A 127 6.55 -11.12 -20.30
CA ILE A 127 5.93 -11.99 -21.30
C ILE A 127 4.40 -11.92 -21.13
N GLY A 128 3.66 -11.85 -22.25
CA GLY A 128 2.21 -11.82 -22.26
C GLY A 128 1.67 -10.92 -23.37
N SER A 129 0.38 -10.59 -23.31
CA SER A 129 -0.24 -9.65 -24.25
C SER A 129 0.00 -8.20 -23.81
N PRO A 130 0.76 -7.39 -24.56
CA PRO A 130 1.06 -6.00 -24.18
C PRO A 130 -0.17 -5.09 -24.20
N ALA A 131 -1.19 -5.47 -24.96
CA ALA A 131 -2.45 -4.72 -25.10
C ALA A 131 -3.49 -5.07 -24.02
N LEU A 132 -3.19 -6.02 -23.12
CA LEU A 132 -4.11 -6.44 -22.07
C LEU A 132 -4.44 -5.25 -21.16
N THR A 133 -5.73 -4.94 -21.04
CA THR A 133 -6.25 -3.85 -20.20
C THR A 133 -7.55 -4.31 -19.55
N PHE A 134 -7.69 -4.03 -18.26
CA PHE A 134 -8.90 -4.33 -17.48
C PHE A 134 -9.66 -3.04 -17.13
N PRO A 135 -11.00 -3.11 -17.04
CA PRO A 135 -11.80 -2.04 -16.48
C PRO A 135 -11.61 -1.85 -14.97
#